data_AF-A0A971YHI3-F1
#
_entry.id   AF-A0A971YHI3-F1
#
_cell.length_a   1.000
_cell.length_b   1.000
_cell.length_c   1.000
_cell.angle_alpha   90.00
_cell.angle_beta   90.00
_cell.angle_gamma   90.00
#
_symmetry.space_group_name_H-M   'P 1'
#
loop_
_entity.id
_entity.type
_entity.pdbx_description
1 polymer ?
#
loop_
_entity_poly.entity_id
_entity_poly.type
_entity_poly.pdbx_seq_one_letter_code
_entity_poly.pdbx_strand_id
1 'polypeptide(L)'
;MEDRKFVIEEVIGETKGTELERIVKQNFSGETSEVGMYLAIARLAQRQGYPEIAEVLKTIAWEEAEHASRFAELNGMIQNDLFDNIKLMLDGETFANQGKKEAADKAEELGLTSARNYFMESAKDEARHARMLEGLLKRFK
;
A
#
# COMPACT_ATOMS: atom_id res chain seq x y z
N MET A 1 8.39 -19.29 28.31
CA MET A 1 8.74 -20.21 27.21
C MET A 1 10.21 -20.00 26.93
N GLU A 2 11.01 -21.06 26.79
CA GLU A 2 12.36 -20.90 26.26
C GLU A 2 12.27 -20.43 24.82
N ASP A 3 13.07 -19.43 24.46
CA ASP A 3 13.16 -18.94 23.09
C ASP A 3 13.76 -20.03 22.20
N ARG A 4 13.04 -20.38 21.14
CA ARG A 4 13.52 -21.33 20.15
C ARG A 4 14.61 -20.66 19.33
N LYS A 5 15.78 -21.30 19.20
CA LYS A 5 16.83 -20.88 18.27
C LYS A 5 16.64 -21.58 16.93
N PHE A 6 16.44 -20.79 15.87
CA PHE A 6 16.42 -21.26 14.50
C PHE A 6 17.82 -21.14 13.87
N VAL A 7 18.11 -21.98 12.88
CA VAL A 7 19.40 -21.98 12.18
C VAL A 7 19.45 -20.86 11.13
N ILE A 8 18.32 -20.58 10.48
CA ILE A 8 18.11 -19.51 9.51
C ILE A 8 16.66 -19.04 9.65
N GLU A 9 16.44 -17.73 9.59
CA GLU A 9 15.13 -17.10 9.57
C GLU A 9 15.19 -15.80 8.74
N GLU A 10 14.04 -15.31 8.29
CA GLU A 10 13.96 -14.01 7.63
C GLU A 10 14.26 -12.89 8.62
N VAL A 11 15.03 -11.89 8.18
CA VAL A 11 15.44 -10.75 9.01
C VAL A 11 14.77 -9.49 8.49
N ILE A 12 13.89 -8.90 9.29
CA ILE A 12 13.31 -7.60 9.02
C ILE A 12 14.37 -6.52 9.28
N GLY A 13 14.65 -5.69 8.28
CA GLY A 13 15.55 -4.55 8.42
C GLY A 13 17.03 -4.87 8.22
N GLU A 14 17.38 -5.97 7.56
CA GLU A 14 18.77 -6.34 7.24
C GLU A 14 19.56 -5.18 6.58
N THR A 15 18.92 -4.39 5.72
CA THR A 15 19.59 -3.30 4.99
C THR A 15 19.55 -1.96 5.71
N LYS A 16 18.83 -1.86 6.84
CA LYS A 16 18.68 -0.62 7.59
C LYS A 16 20.00 -0.21 8.25
N GLY A 17 20.40 1.05 8.07
CA GLY A 17 21.67 1.60 8.52
C GLY A 17 22.87 1.24 7.65
N THR A 18 22.67 0.50 6.55
CA THR A 18 23.74 0.11 5.61
C THR A 18 23.79 1.05 4.40
N GLU A 19 24.83 0.92 3.57
CA GLU A 19 24.93 1.64 2.30
C GLU A 19 23.79 1.29 1.31
N LEU A 20 23.13 0.14 1.49
CA LEU A 20 22.02 -0.31 0.66
C LEU A 20 20.68 0.33 1.05
N GLU A 21 20.52 0.89 2.27
CA GLU A 21 19.23 1.41 2.78
C GLU A 21 18.55 2.34 1.77
N ARG A 22 19.33 3.27 1.18
CA ARG A 22 18.82 4.24 0.22
C ARG A 22 18.32 3.57 -1.07
N ILE A 23 19.09 2.63 -1.60
CA ILE A 23 18.78 1.95 -2.86
C ILE A 23 17.57 1.03 -2.66
N VAL A 24 17.51 0.30 -1.56
CA VAL A 24 16.36 -0.57 -1.23
C VAL A 24 15.08 0.24 -1.09
N LYS A 25 15.13 1.37 -0.38
CA LYS A 25 13.99 2.29 -0.27
C LYS A 25 13.55 2.85 -1.64
N GLN A 26 14.49 3.14 -2.52
CA GLN A 26 14.19 3.60 -3.89
C GLN A 26 13.49 2.51 -4.69
N ASN A 27 13.94 1.27 -4.60
CA ASN A 27 13.27 0.15 -5.28
C ASN A 27 11.85 -0.03 -4.72
N PHE A 28 11.64 -0.03 -3.40
CA PHE A 28 10.28 -0.04 -2.83
C PHE A 28 9.36 1.03 -3.44
N SER A 29 9.83 2.27 -3.56
CA SER A 29 9.05 3.35 -4.19
C SER A 29 8.84 3.15 -5.70
N GLY A 30 9.82 2.57 -6.40
CA GLY A 30 9.71 2.21 -7.81
C GLY A 30 8.63 1.15 -8.03
N GLU A 31 8.77 0.00 -7.37
CA GLU A 31 7.85 -1.13 -7.50
C GLU A 31 6.41 -0.75 -7.15
N THR A 32 6.20 -0.03 -6.04
CA THR A 32 4.85 0.45 -5.67
C THR A 32 4.24 1.41 -6.70
N SER A 33 5.07 2.19 -7.41
CA SER A 33 4.61 3.05 -8.51
C SER A 33 4.23 2.21 -9.73
N GLU A 34 5.01 1.16 -10.04
CA GLU A 34 4.75 0.26 -11.15
C GLU A 34 3.45 -0.52 -10.98
N VAL A 35 3.14 -1.00 -9.76
CA VAL A 35 1.84 -1.62 -9.43
C VAL A 35 0.68 -0.74 -9.91
N GLY A 36 0.70 0.55 -9.53
CA GLY A 36 -0.34 1.50 -9.93
C GLY A 36 -0.40 1.73 -11.44
N MET A 37 0.75 1.81 -12.10
CA MET A 37 0.85 2.01 -13.55
C MET A 37 0.32 0.80 -14.33
N TYR A 38 0.76 -0.42 -13.98
CA TYR A 38 0.29 -1.64 -14.64
C TYR A 38 -1.22 -1.82 -14.48
N LEU A 39 -1.79 -1.57 -13.30
CA LEU A 39 -3.25 -1.61 -13.09
C LEU A 39 -3.99 -0.54 -13.91
N ALA A 40 -3.44 0.67 -14.03
CA ALA A 40 -4.02 1.73 -14.85
C ALA A 40 -4.02 1.37 -16.35
N ILE A 41 -2.91 0.79 -16.84
CA ILE A 41 -2.77 0.32 -18.23
C ILE A 41 -3.68 -0.89 -18.48
N ALA A 42 -3.81 -1.81 -17.51
CA ALA A 42 -4.75 -2.93 -17.60
C ALA A 42 -6.20 -2.45 -17.78
N ARG A 43 -6.61 -1.41 -17.03
CA ARG A 43 -7.93 -0.78 -17.21
C ARG A 43 -8.09 -0.15 -18.59
N LEU A 44 -7.02 0.41 -19.17
CA LEU A 44 -7.03 0.93 -20.54
C LEU A 44 -7.19 -0.20 -21.57
N ALA A 45 -6.41 -1.27 -21.44
CA ALA A 45 -6.50 -2.46 -22.30
C ALA A 45 -7.91 -3.05 -22.31
N GLN A 46 -8.55 -3.15 -21.13
CA GLN A 46 -9.93 -3.60 -21.02
C GLN A 46 -10.92 -2.69 -21.78
N ARG A 47 -10.78 -1.37 -21.66
CA ARG A 47 -11.63 -0.41 -22.39
C ARG A 47 -11.46 -0.48 -23.90
N GLN A 48 -10.28 -0.90 -24.36
CA GLN A 48 -9.95 -1.05 -25.77
C GLN A 48 -10.28 -2.44 -26.33
N GLY A 49 -10.80 -3.36 -25.50
CA GLY A 49 -11.21 -4.69 -25.92
C GLY A 49 -10.09 -5.72 -25.97
N TYR A 50 -9.01 -5.53 -25.20
CA TYR A 50 -7.89 -6.48 -25.09
C TYR A 50 -7.86 -7.14 -23.69
N PRO A 51 -8.80 -8.05 -23.37
CA PRO A 51 -8.90 -8.65 -22.04
C PRO A 51 -7.67 -9.51 -21.67
N GLU A 52 -7.04 -10.18 -22.64
CA GLU A 52 -5.85 -11.00 -22.39
C GLU A 52 -4.65 -10.15 -21.98
N ILE A 53 -4.46 -8.99 -22.63
CA ILE A 53 -3.42 -8.02 -22.25
C ILE A 53 -3.71 -7.44 -20.86
N ALA A 54 -4.98 -7.11 -20.60
CA ALA A 54 -5.38 -6.60 -19.29
C ALA A 54 -5.06 -7.61 -18.17
N GLU A 55 -5.23 -8.90 -18.41
CA GLU A 55 -4.94 -9.93 -17.42
C GLU A 55 -3.44 -10.10 -17.18
N VAL A 56 -2.62 -10.15 -18.25
CA VAL A 56 -1.16 -10.21 -18.12
C VAL A 56 -0.63 -9.02 -17.30
N LEU A 57 -1.14 -7.81 -17.56
CA LEU A 57 -0.71 -6.61 -16.82
C LEU A 57 -1.10 -6.65 -15.33
N LYS A 58 -2.24 -7.26 -14.97
CA LYS A 58 -2.60 -7.48 -13.55
C LYS A 58 -1.67 -8.49 -12.90
N THR A 59 -1.28 -9.55 -13.61
CA THR A 59 -0.31 -10.53 -13.10
C THR A 59 1.01 -9.85 -12.80
N ILE A 60 1.54 -9.05 -13.74
CA ILE A 60 2.78 -8.28 -13.53
C ILE A 60 2.62 -7.33 -12.33
N ALA A 61 1.50 -6.62 -12.21
CA ALA A 61 1.25 -5.74 -11.05
C ALA A 61 1.27 -6.50 -9.71
N TRP A 62 0.89 -7.77 -9.68
CA TRP A 62 0.97 -8.59 -8.47
C TRP A 62 2.41 -9.02 -8.16
N GLU A 63 3.20 -9.34 -9.18
CA GLU A 63 4.63 -9.64 -9.05
C GLU A 63 5.40 -8.41 -8.53
N GLU A 64 5.14 -7.21 -9.04
CA GLU A 64 5.79 -5.99 -8.52
C GLU A 64 5.33 -5.66 -7.09
N ALA A 65 4.10 -6.01 -6.71
CA ALA A 65 3.65 -5.88 -5.32
C ALA A 65 4.43 -6.81 -4.38
N GLU A 66 4.80 -8.01 -4.83
CA GLU A 66 5.67 -8.93 -4.10
C GLU A 66 7.10 -8.38 -3.98
N HIS A 67 7.67 -7.85 -5.07
CA HIS A 67 8.97 -7.18 -5.03
C HIS A 67 8.98 -6.02 -4.02
N ALA A 68 7.95 -5.17 -4.05
CA ALA A 68 7.77 -4.09 -3.09
C ALA A 68 7.73 -4.60 -1.65
N SER A 69 6.94 -5.64 -1.35
CA SER A 69 6.84 -6.16 0.02
C SER A 69 8.19 -6.68 0.54
N ARG A 70 8.99 -7.33 -0.32
CA ARG A 70 10.32 -7.81 0.06
C ARG A 70 11.30 -6.67 0.32
N PHE A 71 11.28 -5.60 -0.47
CA PHE A 71 12.09 -4.42 -0.17
C PHE A 71 11.67 -3.71 1.13
N ALA A 72 10.37 -3.70 1.45
CA ALA A 72 9.88 -3.15 2.71
C ALA A 72 10.37 -3.95 3.92
N GLU A 73 10.37 -5.29 3.82
CA GLU A 73 10.94 -6.19 4.84
C GLU A 73 12.44 -5.96 5.01
N LEU A 74 13.21 -6.02 3.92
CA LEU A 74 14.66 -5.82 3.92
C LEU A 74 15.07 -4.49 4.57
N ASN A 75 14.30 -3.43 4.33
CA ASN A 75 14.61 -2.11 4.87
C ASN A 75 13.97 -1.80 6.23
N GLY A 76 13.22 -2.74 6.81
CA GLY A 76 12.61 -2.58 8.13
C GLY A 76 11.57 -1.46 8.15
N MET A 77 10.73 -1.40 7.11
CA MET A 77 9.62 -0.45 6.98
C MET A 77 8.39 -0.88 7.80
N ILE A 78 8.39 -2.10 8.31
CA ILE A 78 7.41 -2.65 9.25
C ILE A 78 8.05 -2.86 10.63
N GLN A 79 7.23 -2.83 11.68
CA GLN A 79 7.62 -3.16 13.06
C GLN A 79 7.59 -4.67 13.29
N ASN A 80 8.29 -5.14 14.33
CA ASN A 80 8.25 -6.55 14.73
C ASN A 80 6.93 -6.94 15.43
N ASP A 81 6.27 -6.01 16.13
CA ASP A 81 4.93 -6.26 16.68
C ASP A 81 3.87 -6.01 15.58
N LEU A 82 3.09 -7.06 15.30
CA LEU A 82 2.01 -7.01 14.30
C LEU A 82 1.01 -5.89 14.57
N PHE A 83 0.64 -5.68 15.83
CA PHE A 83 -0.43 -4.76 16.20
C PHE A 83 0.06 -3.31 16.22
N ASP A 84 1.35 -3.07 16.44
CA ASP A 84 1.94 -1.75 16.21
C ASP A 84 1.87 -1.35 14.73
N ASN A 85 2.10 -2.28 13.80
CA ASN A 85 1.86 -2.02 12.37
C ASN A 85 0.39 -1.75 12.07
N ILE A 86 -0.54 -2.56 12.61
CA ILE A 86 -1.98 -2.36 12.40
C ILE A 86 -2.42 -0.98 12.91
N LYS A 87 -1.89 -0.54 14.06
CA LYS A 87 -2.17 0.79 14.61
C LYS A 87 -1.60 1.89 13.72
N LEU A 88 -0.37 1.74 13.23
CA LEU A 88 0.23 2.69 12.29
C LEU A 88 -0.61 2.83 11.01
N MET A 89 -1.08 1.70 10.46
CA MET A 89 -1.95 1.72 9.29
C MET A 89 -3.31 2.36 9.60
N LEU A 90 -3.91 2.11 10.77
CA LEU A 90 -5.16 2.75 11.18
C LEU A 90 -5.04 4.28 11.26
N ASP A 91 -3.95 4.77 11.83
CA ASP A 91 -3.66 6.20 11.90
C ASP A 91 -3.48 6.79 10.48
N GLY A 92 -2.80 6.03 9.60
CA GLY A 92 -2.63 6.37 8.18
C GLY A 92 -3.96 6.46 7.42
N GLU A 93 -4.85 5.48 7.58
CA GLU A 93 -6.19 5.47 6.96
C GLU A 93 -7.03 6.66 7.45
N THR A 94 -6.94 6.99 8.73
CA THR A 94 -7.66 8.14 9.32
C THR A 94 -7.15 9.47 8.74
N PHE A 95 -5.83 9.61 8.59
CA PHE A 95 -5.22 10.78 7.96
C PHE A 95 -5.58 10.88 6.47
N ALA A 96 -5.51 9.76 5.73
CA ALA A 96 -5.85 9.70 4.32
C ALA A 96 -7.34 10.01 4.05
N ASN A 97 -8.25 9.57 4.91
CA ASN A 97 -9.67 9.91 4.86
C ASN A 97 -9.89 11.43 4.84
N GLN A 98 -9.27 12.13 5.80
CA GLN A 98 -9.35 13.60 5.90
C GLN A 98 -8.71 14.27 4.69
N GLY A 99 -7.49 13.86 4.31
CA GLY A 99 -6.78 14.44 3.17
C GLY A 99 -7.53 14.26 1.85
N LYS A 100 -8.21 13.12 1.64
CA LYS A 100 -9.05 12.89 0.45
C LYS A 100 -10.29 13.76 0.44
N LYS A 101 -10.89 14.05 1.59
CA LYS A 101 -12.02 15.00 1.67
C LYS A 101 -11.57 16.42 1.29
N GLU A 102 -10.43 16.87 1.80
CA GLU A 102 -9.85 18.17 1.45
C GLU A 102 -9.51 18.26 -0.05
N ALA A 103 -8.94 17.19 -0.61
CA ALA A 103 -8.68 17.10 -2.05
C ALA A 103 -9.97 17.11 -2.89
N ALA A 104 -11.06 16.51 -2.40
CA ALA A 104 -12.36 16.60 -3.05
C ALA A 104 -12.87 18.04 -3.06
N ASP A 105 -12.79 18.76 -1.95
CA ASP A 105 -13.21 20.18 -1.87
C ASP A 105 -12.40 21.04 -2.84
N LYS A 106 -11.09 20.83 -2.91
CA LYS A 106 -10.21 21.47 -3.90
C LYS A 106 -10.62 21.15 -5.33
N ALA A 107 -10.96 19.90 -5.63
CA ALA A 107 -11.42 19.49 -6.95
C ALA A 107 -12.77 20.14 -7.30
N GLU A 108 -13.65 20.37 -6.33
CA GLU A 108 -14.91 21.10 -6.51
C GLU A 108 -14.67 22.58 -6.83
N GLU A 109 -13.77 23.26 -6.10
CA GLU A 109 -13.35 24.64 -6.39
C GLU A 109 -12.80 24.81 -7.82
N LEU A 110 -12.10 23.78 -8.32
CA LEU A 110 -11.52 23.76 -9.67
C LEU A 110 -12.49 23.26 -10.76
N GLY A 111 -13.72 22.87 -10.41
CA GLY A 111 -14.70 22.33 -11.36
C GLY A 111 -14.38 20.93 -11.90
N LEU A 112 -13.53 20.16 -11.21
CA LEU A 112 -13.07 18.83 -11.61
C LEU A 112 -13.98 17.72 -11.07
N THR A 113 -15.22 17.64 -11.58
CA THR A 113 -16.28 16.76 -11.04
C THR A 113 -15.86 15.29 -10.89
N SER A 114 -15.20 14.70 -11.90
CA SER A 114 -14.77 13.30 -11.85
C SER A 114 -13.73 13.05 -10.76
N ALA A 115 -12.77 13.97 -10.60
CA ALA A 115 -11.75 13.89 -9.56
C ALA A 115 -12.38 14.06 -8.17
N ARG A 116 -13.26 15.05 -8.00
CA ARG A 116 -14.03 15.27 -6.77
C ARG A 116 -14.78 14.00 -6.36
N ASN A 117 -15.52 13.39 -7.30
CA ASN A 117 -16.31 12.20 -7.04
C ASN A 117 -15.43 11.03 -6.58
N TYR A 118 -14.31 10.81 -7.25
CA TYR A 118 -13.40 9.72 -6.88
C TYR A 118 -12.71 9.99 -5.54
N PHE A 119 -12.30 11.21 -5.23
CA PHE A 119 -11.77 11.55 -3.90
C PHE A 119 -12.80 11.31 -2.81
N MET A 120 -14.07 11.64 -3.04
CA MET A 120 -15.15 11.35 -2.08
C MET A 120 -15.41 9.85 -1.90
N GLU A 121 -15.38 9.07 -2.99
CA GLU A 121 -15.51 7.60 -2.93
C GLU A 121 -14.33 7.00 -2.17
N SER A 122 -13.12 7.38 -2.54
CA SER A 122 -11.89 6.88 -1.93
C SER A 122 -11.77 7.30 -0.47
N ALA A 123 -12.31 8.45 -0.05
CA ALA A 123 -12.40 8.80 1.36
C ALA A 123 -13.31 7.82 2.13
N LYS A 124 -14.45 7.40 1.56
CA LYS A 124 -15.31 6.37 2.18
C LYS A 124 -14.60 5.02 2.28
N ASP A 125 -13.75 4.70 1.32
CA ASP A 125 -12.92 3.50 1.36
C ASP A 125 -11.96 3.54 2.56
N GLU A 126 -11.23 4.65 2.79
CA GLU A 126 -10.33 4.74 3.95
C GLU A 126 -11.08 4.63 5.27
N ALA A 127 -12.30 5.18 5.36
CA ALA A 127 -13.13 4.99 6.55
C ALA A 127 -13.50 3.51 6.76
N ARG A 128 -13.78 2.77 5.68
CA ARG A 128 -14.04 1.32 5.75
C ARG A 128 -12.77 0.57 6.17
N HIS A 129 -11.61 0.88 5.60
CA HIS A 129 -10.32 0.27 5.96
C HIS A 129 -9.97 0.52 7.43
N ALA A 130 -10.11 1.76 7.90
CA ALA A 130 -9.93 2.13 9.31
C ALA A 130 -10.83 1.29 10.23
N ARG A 131 -12.11 1.10 9.89
CA ARG A 131 -13.02 0.25 10.68
C ARG A 131 -12.60 -1.22 10.71
N MET A 132 -12.06 -1.74 9.61
CA MET A 132 -11.54 -3.11 9.56
C MET A 132 -10.34 -3.26 10.51
N LEU A 133 -9.38 -2.34 10.46
CA LEU A 133 -8.19 -2.34 11.32
C LEU A 133 -8.55 -2.14 12.80
N GLU A 134 -9.47 -1.21 13.10
CA GLU A 134 -10.01 -1.00 14.46
C GLU A 134 -10.68 -2.28 14.99
N GLY A 135 -11.41 -3.00 14.14
CA GLY A 135 -12.02 -4.28 14.48
C GLY A 135 -10.99 -5.37 14.81
N LEU A 136 -9.88 -5.42 14.08
CA LEU A 136 -8.77 -6.35 14.38
C LEU A 136 -8.14 -6.04 15.74
N LEU A 137 -7.86 -4.77 16.03
CA LEU A 137 -7.30 -4.36 17.32
C LEU A 137 -8.23 -4.76 18.47
N LYS A 138 -9.52 -4.41 18.41
CA LYS A 138 -10.50 -4.74 19.46
C LYS A 138 -10.66 -6.24 19.72
N ARG A 139 -10.43 -7.07 18.70
CA ARG A 139 -10.60 -8.52 18.82
C ARG A 139 -9.40 -9.20 19.48
N PHE A 140 -8.21 -8.67 19.30
CA PHE A 140 -6.96 -9.36 19.63
C PHE A 140 -6.03 -8.61 20.59
N LYS A 141 -6.36 -7.37 20.98
CA LYS A 141 -5.68 -6.56 22.00
C LYS A 141 -6.70 -6.02 23.00
#